data_AF-A0A967AMC5-F1
#
_entry.id   AF-A0A967AMC5-F1
#
_cell.length_a   1.000
_cell.length_b   1.000
_cell.length_c   1.000
_cell.angle_alpha   90.00
_cell.angle_beta   90.00
_cell.angle_gamma   90.00
#
_symmetry.space_group_name_H-M   'P 1'
#
loop_
_entity.id
_entity.type
_entity.pdbx_description
1 polymer ?
#
loop_
_entity_poly.entity_id
_entity_poly.type
_entity_poly.pdbx_seq_one_letter_code
_entity_poly.pdbx_strand_id
1 'polypeptide(L)'
;TAAVVMREPIRVRAGWHVLWRDGSKHPSPNSGRPEAAMAGSLGIQLGGINFYQGVPDDRPLLGLGGRQPDSCDIRAASRIMIGVGAVGVTLAAGIVCLV
;
A
#
# COMPACT_ATOMS: atom_id res chain seq x y z
N THR A 1 -6.73 -20.72 20.54
CA THR A 1 -7.77 -20.91 19.52
C THR A 1 -7.43 -20.05 18.32
N ALA A 2 -6.59 -20.59 17.43
CA ALA A 2 -6.07 -19.86 16.29
C ALA A 2 -7.17 -19.75 15.21
N ALA A 3 -7.85 -18.61 15.17
CA ALA A 3 -8.56 -18.25 13.96
C ALA A 3 -7.50 -18.10 12.87
N VAL A 4 -7.42 -19.10 11.99
CA VAL A 4 -6.82 -18.90 10.66
C VAL A 4 -7.72 -17.87 9.99
N VAL A 5 -7.42 -16.59 10.22
CA VAL A 5 -8.02 -15.50 9.46
C VAL A 5 -7.60 -15.77 8.03
N MET A 6 -8.52 -16.34 7.25
CA MET A 6 -8.40 -16.45 5.81
C MET A 6 -8.05 -15.06 5.30
N ARG A 7 -6.77 -14.82 4.98
CA ARG A 7 -6.35 -13.54 4.48
C ARG A 7 -6.92 -13.36 3.09
N GLU A 8 -7.63 -12.26 2.90
CA GLU A 8 -8.04 -11.82 1.58
C GLU A 8 -6.81 -11.77 0.65
N PRO A 9 -6.90 -12.32 -0.56
CA PRO A 9 -5.82 -12.23 -1.54
C PRO A 9 -5.52 -10.77 -1.89
N ILE A 10 -4.38 -10.50 -2.51
CA ILE A 10 -4.04 -9.15 -2.99
C ILE A 10 -5.09 -8.68 -4.01
N ARG A 11 -5.71 -7.52 -3.78
CA ARG A 11 -6.82 -6.99 -4.59
C ARG A 11 -6.38 -5.81 -5.45
N VAL A 12 -5.85 -6.09 -6.64
CA VAL A 12 -5.36 -5.06 -7.58
C VAL A 12 -6.44 -4.01 -7.92
N ARG A 13 -7.68 -4.45 -8.16
CA ARG A 13 -8.81 -3.53 -8.45
C ARG A 13 -9.12 -2.59 -7.29
N ALA A 14 -9.11 -3.11 -6.06
CA ALA A 14 -9.31 -2.28 -4.87
C ALA A 14 -8.15 -1.31 -4.66
N GLY A 15 -6.91 -1.75 -4.91
CA GLY A 15 -5.73 -0.88 -4.90
C GLY A 15 -5.86 0.31 -5.85
N TRP A 16 -6.26 0.06 -7.11
CA TRP A 16 -6.52 1.13 -8.07
C TRP A 16 -7.63 2.08 -7.64
N HIS A 17 -8.75 1.54 -7.14
CA HIS A 17 -9.87 2.36 -6.67
C HIS A 17 -9.45 3.30 -5.53
N VAL A 18 -8.76 2.77 -4.52
CA VAL A 18 -8.30 3.53 -3.36
C VAL A 18 -7.19 4.52 -3.75
N LEU A 19 -6.26 4.17 -4.66
CA LEU A 19 -5.26 5.09 -5.20
C LEU A 19 -5.91 6.35 -5.76
N TRP A 20 -6.95 6.21 -6.59
CA TRP A 20 -7.62 7.37 -7.18
C TRP A 20 -8.46 8.14 -6.17
N ARG A 21 -9.17 7.43 -5.28
CA ARG A 21 -10.06 8.04 -4.28
C ARG A 21 -9.30 8.79 -3.19
N ASP A 22 -8.19 8.23 -2.72
CA ASP A 22 -7.51 8.67 -1.50
C ASP A 22 -6.09 9.21 -1.75
N GLY A 23 -5.45 8.88 -2.87
CA GLY A 23 -4.03 9.16 -3.10
C GLY A 23 -3.64 10.63 -3.10
N SER A 24 -4.57 11.55 -3.35
CA SER A 24 -4.35 13.00 -3.28
C SER A 24 -4.60 13.61 -1.89
N LYS A 25 -5.06 12.82 -0.92
CA LYS A 25 -5.31 13.30 0.44
C LYS A 25 -4.01 13.53 1.21
N HIS A 26 -3.00 12.70 0.97
CA HIS A 26 -1.70 12.85 1.59
C HIS A 26 -0.97 14.08 1.01
N PRO A 27 -0.35 14.94 1.84
CA PRO A 27 0.29 16.17 1.36
C PRO A 27 1.48 15.90 0.41
N SER A 28 2.17 14.78 0.60
CA SER A 28 3.23 14.35 -0.30
C SER A 28 2.66 13.51 -1.46
N PRO A 29 2.79 13.96 -2.72
CA PRO A 29 2.37 13.19 -3.89
C PRO A 29 3.21 11.92 -4.08
N ASN A 30 4.43 11.91 -3.54
CA ASN A 30 5.35 10.76 -3.59
C ASN A 30 4.97 9.66 -2.58
N SER A 31 4.19 9.99 -1.55
CA SER A 31 3.74 9.03 -0.52
C SER A 31 2.28 8.62 -0.70
N GLY A 32 1.40 9.58 -1.01
CA GLY A 32 -0.05 9.36 -0.95
C GLY A 32 -0.59 8.30 -1.89
N ARG A 33 -0.19 8.36 -3.16
CA ARG A 33 -0.64 7.40 -4.18
C ARG A 33 -0.13 5.97 -3.90
N PRO A 34 1.17 5.75 -3.61
CA PRO A 34 1.65 4.43 -3.20
C PRO A 34 0.97 3.88 -1.95
N GLU A 35 0.81 4.70 -0.90
CA GLU A 35 0.17 4.28 0.35
C GLU A 35 -1.30 3.93 0.15
N ALA A 36 -2.05 4.74 -0.61
CA ALA A 36 -3.44 4.48 -0.94
C ALA A 36 -3.60 3.20 -1.77
N ALA A 37 -2.72 2.96 -2.75
CA ALA A 37 -2.71 1.72 -3.52
C ALA A 37 -2.44 0.50 -2.63
N MET A 38 -1.49 0.61 -1.70
CA MET A 38 -1.16 -0.44 -0.74
C MET A 38 -2.36 -0.75 0.17
N ALA A 39 -2.97 0.30 0.74
CA ALA A 39 -4.14 0.19 1.61
C ALA A 39 -5.29 -0.56 0.92
N GLY A 40 -5.64 -0.17 -0.32
CA GLY A 40 -6.66 -0.85 -1.10
C GLY A 40 -6.29 -2.29 -1.48
N SER A 41 -5.04 -2.52 -1.85
CA SER A 41 -4.56 -3.84 -2.29
C SER A 41 -4.54 -4.87 -1.16
N LEU A 42 -4.22 -4.45 0.06
CA LEU A 42 -4.16 -5.30 1.25
C LEU A 42 -5.48 -5.31 2.04
N GLY A 43 -6.41 -4.41 1.73
CA GLY A 43 -7.67 -4.28 2.48
C GLY A 43 -7.51 -3.70 3.87
N ILE A 44 -6.47 -2.89 4.05
CA ILE A 44 -6.14 -2.26 5.32
C ILE A 44 -6.42 -0.77 5.24
N GLN A 45 -6.53 -0.15 6.41
CA GLN A 45 -6.54 1.29 6.57
C GLN A 45 -5.16 1.79 7.00
N LEU A 46 -4.66 2.84 6.35
CA LEU A 46 -3.43 3.53 6.72
C LEU A 46 -3.73 4.99 7.10
N GLY A 47 -2.78 5.64 7.79
CA GLY A 47 -2.94 7.00 8.29
C GLY A 47 -3.56 7.04 9.68
N GLY A 48 -4.26 8.14 10.00
CA GLY A 48 -4.74 8.44 11.33
C GLY A 48 -3.64 9.04 12.21
N ILE A 49 -3.85 9.00 13.53
CA ILE A 49 -2.90 9.51 14.52
C ILE A 49 -1.71 8.56 14.60
N ASN A 50 -0.58 9.00 14.05
CA ASN A 50 0.72 8.37 14.26
C ASN A 50 1.51 9.14 15.31
N PHE A 51 2.58 8.53 15.83
CA PHE A 51 3.50 9.20 16.74
C PHE A 51 4.90 9.15 16.16
N TYR A 52 5.45 10.33 15.86
CA TYR A 52 6.84 10.47 15.39
C TYR A 52 7.65 11.16 16.48
N GLN A 53 8.65 10.45 17.03
CA GLN A 53 9.43 10.94 18.19
C GLN A 53 8.56 11.39 19.38
N GLY A 54 7.42 10.72 19.59
CA GLY A 54 6.46 11.06 20.65
C GLY A 54 5.52 12.21 20.32
N VAL A 55 5.70 12.89 19.17
CA VAL A 55 4.79 13.95 18.71
C VAL A 55 3.66 13.31 17.89
N PRO A 56 2.38 13.59 18.22
CA PRO A 56 1.27 13.13 17.40
C PRO A 56 1.30 13.79 16.02
N ASP A 57 1.16 12.98 14.99
CA ASP A 57 1.15 13.37 13.58
C ASP A 57 -0.13 12.80 12.94
N ASP A 58 -1.09 13.68 12.69
CA ASP A 58 -2.39 13.30 12.12
C ASP A 58 -2.27 13.20 10.59
N ARG A 59 -2.35 11.97 10.10
CA ARG A 59 -2.30 11.65 8.67
C ARG A 59 -3.70 11.36 8.14
N PRO A 60 -4.02 11.75 6.90
CA PRO A 60 -5.30 11.42 6.30
C PRO A 60 -5.51 9.90 6.26
N LEU A 61 -6.73 9.47 6.55
CA LEU A 61 -7.09 8.06 6.46
C LEU A 61 -7.16 7.62 4.98
N LEU A 62 -6.38 6.60 4.65
CA LEU A 62 -6.34 5.96 3.34
C LEU A 62 -6.93 4.56 3.44
N GLY A 63 -7.78 4.16 2.50
CA GLY A 63 -8.42 2.83 2.54
C GLY A 63 -9.54 2.74 3.60
N LEU A 64 -10.28 3.83 3.83
CA LEU A 64 -11.42 3.86 4.77
C LEU A 64 -12.34 2.65 4.59
N GLY A 65 -12.65 1.97 5.70
CA GLY A 65 -13.42 0.73 5.75
C GLY A 65 -12.57 -0.56 5.71
N GLY A 66 -11.26 -0.44 5.51
CA GLY A 66 -10.30 -1.53 5.70
C GLY A 66 -10.06 -1.86 7.18
N ARG A 67 -9.49 -3.04 7.43
CA ARG A 67 -9.06 -3.44 8.78
C ARG A 67 -7.78 -2.71 9.21
N GLN A 68 -7.46 -2.71 10.51
CA GLN A 68 -6.15 -2.23 10.94
C GLN A 68 -5.01 -3.14 10.44
N PRO A 69 -3.85 -2.55 10.10
CA PRO A 69 -2.69 -3.30 9.67
C PRO A 69 -2.12 -4.14 10.82
N ASP A 70 -1.56 -5.30 10.49
CA ASP A 70 -0.88 -6.17 11.44
C ASP A 70 0.53 -6.56 10.96
N SER A 71 1.28 -7.27 11.80
CA SER A 71 2.67 -7.62 11.53
C SER A 71 2.87 -8.51 10.30
N CYS A 72 1.87 -9.27 9.87
CA CYS A 72 2.00 -10.11 8.69
C CYS A 72 1.48 -9.49 7.39
N ASP A 73 0.94 -8.27 7.45
CA ASP A 73 0.83 -7.38 6.27
C ASP A 73 2.19 -6.95 5.75
N ILE A 74 3.21 -6.89 6.60
CA ILE A 74 4.59 -6.56 6.21
C ILE A 74 5.04 -7.50 5.10
N ARG A 75 4.81 -8.81 5.26
CA ARG A 75 5.22 -9.81 4.25
C ARG A 75 4.43 -9.67 2.95
N ALA A 76 3.14 -9.33 3.03
CA ALA A 76 2.31 -9.11 1.84
C ALA A 76 2.72 -7.83 1.09
N ALA A 77 2.97 -6.75 1.83
CA ALA A 77 3.50 -5.49 1.30
C ALA A 77 4.85 -5.70 0.62
N SER A 78 5.79 -6.41 1.26
CA SER A 78 7.10 -6.72 0.67
C SER A 78 6.98 -7.52 -0.63
N ARG A 79 6.05 -8.48 -0.71
CA ARG A 79 5.80 -9.23 -1.96
C ARG A 79 5.34 -8.32 -3.09
N ILE A 80 4.45 -7.38 -2.80
CA ILE A 80 4.01 -6.38 -3.78
C ILE A 80 5.19 -5.51 -4.21
N MET A 81 5.98 -4.98 -3.26
CA MET A 81 7.13 -4.14 -3.57
C MET A 81 8.16 -4.86 -4.44
N ILE A 82 8.51 -6.10 -4.11
CA ILE A 82 9.46 -6.90 -4.88
C ILE A 82 8.89 -7.17 -6.29
N GLY A 83 7.61 -7.53 -6.40
CA GLY A 83 6.96 -7.76 -7.68
C GLY A 83 6.97 -6.51 -8.58
N VAL A 84 6.63 -5.35 -8.03
CA VAL A 84 6.67 -4.06 -8.75
C VAL A 84 8.11 -3.72 -9.16
N GLY A 85 9.08 -3.92 -8.27
CA GLY A 85 10.50 -3.69 -8.57
C GLY A 85 11.01 -4.59 -9.70
N ALA A 86 10.67 -5.89 -9.68
CA ALA A 86 11.04 -6.84 -10.72
C ALA A 86 10.45 -6.46 -12.09
N VAL A 87 9.18 -6.03 -12.12
CA VAL A 87 8.54 -5.51 -13.34
C VAL A 87 9.26 -4.25 -13.84
N GLY A 88 9.58 -3.31 -12.94
CA GLY A 88 10.33 -2.11 -13.31
C GLY A 88 11.69 -2.41 -13.93
N VAL A 89 12.46 -3.31 -13.31
CA VAL A 89 13.78 -3.73 -13.80
C VAL A 89 13.68 -4.44 -15.16
N THR A 90 12.72 -5.36 -15.34
CA THR A 90 12.55 -6.08 -16.61
C THR A 90 12.11 -5.16 -17.75
N LEU A 91 11.22 -4.20 -17.49
CA LEU A 91 10.84 -3.18 -18.48
C LEU A 91 12.04 -2.29 -18.85
N ALA A 92 12.80 -1.82 -17.86
CA ALA A 92 13.97 -0.99 -18.11
C ALA A 92 15.04 -1.74 -18.93
N ALA A 93 15.35 -2.99 -18.57
CA ALA A 93 16.27 -3.83 -19.33
C ALA A 93 15.76 -4.08 -20.76
N GLY A 94 14.47 -4.36 -20.93
CA GLY A 94 13.84 -4.52 -22.25
C GLY A 94 13.99 -3.27 -23.11
N ILE A 95 13.74 -2.07 -22.56
CA ILE A 95 13.93 -0.80 -23.27
C ILE A 95 15.40 -0.62 -23.69
N VAL A 96 16.35 -0.88 -22.78
CA VAL A 96 17.79 -0.78 -23.09
C VAL A 96 18.21 -1.77 -24.18
N CYS A 97 17.67 -2.98 -24.21
CA CYS A 97 17.97 -3.97 -25.26
C CYS A 97 17.31 -3.65 -26.61
N LEU A 98 16.31 -2.77 -26.64
CA LEU A 98 15.61 -2.36 -27.87
C LEU A 98 16.24 -1.13 -28.54
N VAL A 99 17.13 -0.42 -27.82
CA VAL A 99 17.89 0.75 -28.29
C VAL A 99 19.27 0.30 -28.77
#